data_AF-A0A8I1B5X6-F1
#
_entry.id   AF-A0A8I1B5X6-F1
#
_cell.length_a   1.000
_cell.length_b   1.000
_cell.length_c   1.000
_cell.angle_alpha   90.00
_cell.angle_beta   90.00
_cell.angle_gamma   90.00
#
_symmetry.space_group_name_H-M   'P 1'
#
loop_
_entity.id
_entity.type
_entity.pdbx_description
1 polymer ?
#
loop_
_entity_poly.entity_id
_entity_poly.type
_entity_poly.pdbx_seq_one_letter_code
_entity_poly.pdbx_strand_id
1 'polypeptide(L)'
;SQDDAVEGILGDQVVAGDVVVIRYEGPKGGPGMQEMLYPTSYLKSKGLGKTCALFTDGRFSGGSSGLVIGHASPEAAEGGTIGLV
;
A
#
# COMPACT_ATOMS: atom_id res chain seq x y z
N SER A 1 1.07 3.99 7.33
CA SER A 1 2.29 3.20 7.09
C SER A 1 1.90 1.79 6.66
N GLN A 2 2.87 0.91 6.39
CA GLN A 2 2.62 -0.51 6.17
C GLN A 2 1.80 -1.13 7.32
N ASP A 3 2.16 -0.82 8.56
CA ASP A 3 1.54 -1.42 9.75
C ASP A 3 0.07 -1.05 9.86
N ASP A 4 -0.27 0.23 9.64
CA ASP A 4 -1.66 0.69 9.61
C ASP A 4 -2.49 -0.01 8.52
N ALA A 5 -1.87 -0.23 7.35
CA ALA A 5 -2.54 -0.92 6.25
C ALA A 5 -2.79 -2.40 6.59
N VAL A 6 -1.83 -3.06 7.24
CA VAL A 6 -2.00 -4.43 7.72
C VAL A 6 -3.12 -4.51 8.76
N GLU A 7 -3.15 -3.59 9.72
CA GLU A 7 -4.19 -3.53 10.75
C GLU A 7 -5.57 -3.32 10.12
N GLY A 8 -5.72 -2.35 9.21
CA GLY A 8 -6.99 -2.07 8.54
C GLY A 8 -7.49 -3.24 7.67
N ILE A 9 -6.59 -3.94 6.97
CA ILE A 9 -6.95 -5.12 6.17
C ILE A 9 -7.39 -6.27 7.09
N LEU A 10 -6.62 -6.57 8.13
CA LEU A 10 -6.92 -7.71 9.02
C LEU A 10 -8.14 -7.45 9.90
N GLY A 11 -8.35 -6.19 10.30
CA GLY A 11 -9.49 -5.71 11.08
C GLY A 11 -10.77 -5.44 10.29
N ASP A 12 -10.85 -5.89 9.03
CA ASP A 12 -12.04 -5.78 8.17
C ASP A 12 -12.52 -4.34 7.92
N GLN A 13 -11.62 -3.36 8.00
CA GLN A 13 -11.91 -1.96 7.63
C GLN A 13 -11.85 -1.74 6.12
N VAL A 14 -11.04 -2.52 5.42
CA VAL A 14 -10.94 -2.51 3.95
C VAL A 14 -12.02 -3.42 3.36
N VAL A 15 -12.82 -2.87 2.44
CA VAL A 15 -13.91 -3.58 1.77
C VAL A 15 -13.75 -3.56 0.25
N ALA A 16 -14.53 -4.39 -0.45
CA ALA A 16 -14.48 -4.46 -1.91
C ALA A 16 -14.74 -3.10 -2.56
N GLY A 17 -13.87 -2.71 -3.50
CA GLY A 17 -13.90 -1.42 -4.19
C GLY A 17 -12.91 -0.39 -3.64
N ASP A 18 -12.34 -0.64 -2.46
CA ASP A 18 -11.41 0.30 -1.83
C ASP A 18 -10.05 0.36 -2.54
N VAL A 19 -9.41 1.54 -2.41
CA VAL A 19 -8.02 1.77 -2.76
C VAL A 19 -7.26 2.05 -1.47
N VAL A 20 -6.40 1.12 -1.05
CA VAL A 20 -5.56 1.31 0.14
C VAL A 20 -4.30 2.07 -0.28
N VAL A 21 -4.16 3.29 0.23
CA VAL A 21 -2.99 4.15 -0.02
C VAL A 21 -2.02 4.06 1.14
N ILE A 22 -0.82 3.55 0.88
CA ILE A 22 0.26 3.41 1.85
C ILE A 22 1.33 4.45 1.52
N ARG A 23 1.34 5.54 2.29
CA ARG A 23 2.21 6.70 2.08
C ARG A 23 3.33 6.77 3.13
N TYR A 24 4.34 7.58 2.84
CA TYR A 24 5.55 7.72 3.65
C TYR A 24 6.37 6.44 3.74
N GLU A 25 6.29 5.59 2.71
CA GLU A 25 7.12 4.39 2.56
C GLU A 25 8.18 4.56 1.47
N GLY A 26 8.31 5.79 0.94
CA GLY A 26 9.30 6.17 -0.06
C GLY A 26 10.74 6.25 0.46
N PRO A 27 11.71 6.59 -0.40
CA PRO A 27 13.13 6.67 -0.04
C PRO A 27 13.45 7.54 1.18
N LYS A 28 12.73 8.64 1.40
CA LYS A 28 12.91 9.54 2.54
C LYS A 28 11.90 9.28 3.66
N GLY A 29 10.64 9.02 3.32
CA GLY A 29 9.58 8.79 4.29
C GLY A 29 9.77 7.52 5.12
N GLY A 30 10.07 6.41 4.45
CA GLY A 30 10.23 5.08 5.06
C GLY A 30 11.62 4.80 5.65
N PRO A 31 12.57 5.73 5.49
CA PRO A 31 13.87 5.57 4.80
C PRO A 31 14.15 4.29 3.99
N GLY A 32 14.78 4.47 2.83
CA GLY A 32 15.34 3.35 2.04
C GLY A 32 14.31 2.56 1.24
N MET A 33 13.05 3.02 1.23
CA MET A 33 11.97 2.50 0.40
C MET A 33 11.79 0.98 0.57
N GLN A 34 11.47 0.52 1.78
CA GLN A 34 11.44 -0.92 2.09
C GLN A 34 10.43 -1.69 1.21
N GLU A 35 10.71 -2.98 0.96
CA GLU A 35 9.76 -3.84 0.26
C GLU A 35 8.69 -4.37 1.20
N MET A 36 7.42 -4.13 0.86
CA MET A 36 6.27 -4.55 1.65
C MET A 36 5.62 -5.82 1.08
N LEU A 37 5.69 -6.93 1.82
CA LEU A 37 5.03 -8.19 1.44
C LEU A 37 3.64 -8.36 2.09
N TYR A 38 3.46 -7.83 3.30
CA TYR A 38 2.27 -8.15 4.10
C TYR A 38 0.97 -7.54 3.56
N PRO A 39 0.91 -6.28 3.10
CA PRO A 39 -0.33 -5.72 2.56
C PRO A 39 -0.89 -6.50 1.38
N THR A 40 -0.02 -6.90 0.43
CA THR A 40 -0.44 -7.70 -0.74
C THR A 40 -0.91 -9.09 -0.33
N SER A 41 -0.21 -9.73 0.61
CA SER A 41 -0.53 -11.07 1.10
C SER A 41 -1.86 -11.12 1.86
N TYR A 42 -2.11 -10.15 2.73
CA TYR A 42 -3.33 -10.11 3.53
C TYR A 42 -4.55 -9.67 2.75
N LEU A 43 -4.39 -8.73 1.81
CA LEU A 43 -5.50 -8.36 0.92
C LEU A 43 -5.94 -9.57 0.08
N LYS A 44 -4.98 -10.39 -0.37
CA LYS A 44 -5.26 -11.65 -1.05
C LYS A 44 -5.92 -12.68 -0.13
N SER A 45 -5.47 -12.85 1.11
CA SER A 45 -6.03 -13.84 2.05
C SER A 45 -7.46 -13.50 2.47
N LYS A 46 -7.81 -12.21 2.54
CA LYS A 46 -9.18 -11.72 2.74
C LYS A 46 -10.07 -11.85 1.50
N GLY A 47 -9.54 -12.37 0.37
CA GLY A 47 -10.27 -12.51 -0.89
C GLY A 47 -10.49 -11.19 -1.65
N LEU A 48 -9.90 -10.10 -1.17
CA LEU A 48 -10.10 -8.74 -1.69
C LEU A 48 -9.15 -8.37 -2.82
N GLY A 49 -8.14 -9.20 -3.10
CA GLY A 49 -7.11 -8.88 -4.09
C GLY A 49 -7.65 -8.46 -5.47
N LYS A 50 -8.72 -9.11 -5.98
CA LYS A 50 -9.28 -8.76 -7.30
C LYS A 50 -10.22 -7.55 -7.29
N THR A 51 -10.68 -7.11 -6.13
CA THR A 51 -11.72 -6.08 -5.99
C THR A 51 -11.22 -4.81 -5.31
N CYS A 52 -10.02 -4.83 -4.74
CA CYS A 52 -9.37 -3.67 -4.14
C CYS A 52 -8.05 -3.37 -4.85
N ALA A 53 -7.53 -2.17 -4.66
CA ALA A 53 -6.22 -1.77 -5.14
C ALA A 53 -5.27 -1.42 -3.99
N LEU A 54 -3.97 -1.61 -4.21
CA LEU A 54 -2.91 -1.12 -3.35
C LEU A 54 -2.09 -0.07 -4.10
N PHE A 55 -1.85 1.07 -3.46
CA PHE A 55 -1.04 2.16 -4.00
C PHE A 55 -0.02 2.65 -2.97
N THR A 56 1.23 2.87 -3.36
CA THR A 56 2.27 3.36 -2.44
C THR A 56 3.35 4.18 -3.13
N ASP A 57 3.96 5.10 -2.37
CA ASP A 57 5.24 5.75 -2.70
C ASP A 57 6.46 4.86 -2.38
N GLY A 58 6.26 3.72 -1.72
CA GLY A 58 7.24 2.68 -1.46
C GLY A 58 7.25 1.55 -2.49
N ARG A 59 7.58 0.32 -2.04
CA ARG A 59 7.65 -0.89 -2.85
C ARG A 59 6.76 -2.00 -2.31
N PHE A 60 6.22 -2.82 -3.21
CA PHE A 60 5.56 -4.07 -2.85
C PHE A 60 6.39 -5.28 -3.29
N SER A 61 6.40 -6.35 -2.49
CA SER A 61 7.01 -7.62 -2.84
C SER A 61 6.03 -8.55 -3.57
N GLY A 62 6.57 -9.40 -4.44
CA GLY A 62 5.84 -10.21 -5.41
C GLY A 62 4.84 -11.20 -4.79
N GLY A 63 3.58 -11.09 -5.21
CA GLY A 63 2.46 -11.93 -4.77
C GLY A 63 1.09 -11.43 -5.22
N SER A 64 1.06 -10.43 -6.11
CA SER A 64 -0.13 -9.66 -6.42
C SER A 64 -1.18 -10.48 -7.17
N SER A 65 -2.37 -10.54 -6.60
CA SER A 65 -3.61 -10.78 -7.34
C SER A 65 -4.38 -9.46 -7.31
N GLY A 66 -4.44 -8.71 -8.41
CA GLY A 66 -5.11 -7.41 -8.47
C GLY A 66 -4.24 -6.24 -8.91
N LEU A 67 -4.74 -5.02 -8.69
CA LEU A 67 -4.04 -3.77 -9.01
C LEU A 67 -3.12 -3.38 -7.84
N VAL A 68 -1.81 -3.51 -8.04
CA VAL A 68 -0.80 -3.19 -7.03
C VAL A 68 0.23 -2.27 -7.67
N ILE A 69 0.28 -1.02 -7.22
CA ILE A 69 1.09 0.04 -7.81
C ILE A 69 2.03 0.59 -6.74
N GLY A 70 3.33 0.54 -7.00
CA GLY A 70 4.36 1.17 -6.16
C GLY A 70 5.04 2.32 -6.86
N HIS A 71 6.05 2.89 -6.20
CA HIS A 71 6.94 3.91 -6.74
C HIS A 71 6.23 5.20 -7.16
N ALA A 72 5.15 5.58 -6.47
CA ALA A 72 4.55 6.89 -6.66
C ALA A 72 5.59 7.99 -6.41
N SER A 73 5.71 8.92 -7.35
CA SER A 73 6.70 9.99 -7.31
C SER A 73 6.06 11.33 -7.73
N PRO A 74 6.39 12.46 -7.07
CA PRO A 74 7.22 12.56 -5.86
C PRO A 74 6.62 11.80 -4.67
N GLU A 75 7.46 11.31 -3.75
CA GLU A 75 6.97 10.61 -2.54
C GLU A 75 6.25 11.58 -1.59
N ALA A 76 5.45 11.06 -0.64
CA ALA A 76 4.70 11.90 0.29
C ALA A 76 5.62 12.80 1.14
N ALA A 77 6.78 12.30 1.56
CA ALA A 77 7.77 13.06 2.33
C ALA A 77 8.36 14.26 1.57
N GLU A 78 8.27 14.27 0.25
CA GLU A 78 8.73 15.36 -0.62
C GLU A 78 7.59 16.30 -1.06
N GLY A 79 6.39 16.15 -0.47
CA GLY A 79 5.23 16.93 -0.85
C GLY A 79 4.60 16.49 -2.17
N GLY A 80 4.82 15.24 -2.59
CA GLY A 80 4.12 14.67 -3.74
C GLY A 80 2.61 14.57 -3.53
N THR A 81 1.86 14.48 -4.64
CA THR A 81 0.39 14.49 -4.61
C THR A 81 -0.21 13.34 -3.79
N ILE A 82 0.48 12.20 -3.70
CA ILE A 82 0.09 11.08 -2.85
C ILE A 82 0.00 11.47 -1.36
N GLY A 83 0.75 12.47 -0.91
CA GLY A 83 0.69 12.99 0.47
C GLY A 83 -0.53 13.86 0.78
N LEU A 84 -1.32 14.26 -0.24
CA LEU A 84 -2.51 15.10 -0.09
C LEU A 84 -3.81 14.30 0.06
N VAL A 85 -3.74 12.99 -0.18
CA VAL A 85 -4.81 12.01 0.03
C VAL A 85 -4.70 11.50 1.46
#